data_AF-A0A1F9B6M6-F1
#
_entry.id   AF-A0A1F9B6M6-F1
#
_cell.length_a   1.000
_cell.length_b   1.000
_cell.length_c   1.000
_cell.angle_alpha   90.00
_cell.angle_beta   90.00
_cell.angle_gamma   90.00
#
_symmetry.space_group_name_H-M   'P 1'
#
loop_
_entity.id
_entity.type
_entity.pdbx_description
1 polymer ?
#
loop_
_entity_poly.entity_id
_entity_poly.type
_entity_poly.pdbx_seq_one_letter_code
_entity_poly.pdbx_strand_id
1 'polypeptide(L)'
;MCPDTAKYDIPFSPGDWVIDRHNPGQPGQYTGKYRKAGPHIMVQLFYPGGGTSYRPLSSLDAIPPPGSMVEKLRRGHFGKVRDLQRLITYEKLKGTLHEVIYSMEAAQIDFYC
;
A
#
# COMPACT_ATOMS: atom_id res chain seq x y z
N MET A 1 0.37 -36.72 -12.47
CA MET A 1 1.65 -36.37 -11.80
C MET A 1 1.65 -34.88 -11.57
N CYS A 2 1.47 -34.45 -10.31
CA CYS A 2 1.53 -33.05 -9.93
C CYS A 2 3.01 -32.71 -9.65
N PRO A 3 3.61 -31.67 -10.25
CA PRO A 3 5.01 -31.38 -10.03
C PRO A 3 5.22 -30.80 -8.62
N ASP A 4 6.30 -31.26 -7.99
CA ASP A 4 6.77 -30.90 -6.66
C ASP A 4 6.66 -29.41 -6.36
N THR A 5 5.80 -29.07 -5.40
CA THR A 5 5.77 -27.73 -4.81
C THR A 5 6.94 -27.64 -3.83
N ALA A 6 8.15 -27.43 -4.35
CA ALA A 6 9.25 -26.95 -3.52
C ALA A 6 8.77 -25.64 -2.89
N LYS A 7 8.42 -25.68 -1.59
CA LYS A 7 8.05 -24.51 -0.81
C LYS A 7 9.31 -23.65 -0.65
N TYR A 8 9.48 -22.70 -1.55
CA TYR A 8 10.43 -21.62 -1.34
C TYR A 8 9.88 -20.72 -0.23
N ASP A 9 10.74 -20.32 0.69
CA ASP A 9 10.38 -19.40 1.78
C ASP A 9 10.27 -17.99 1.21
N ILE A 10 9.09 -17.66 0.68
CA ILE A 10 8.77 -16.34 0.16
C ILE A 10 8.12 -15.56 1.31
N PRO A 11 8.76 -14.51 1.84
CA PRO A 11 8.29 -13.77 3.02
C PRO A 11 7.14 -12.79 2.69
N PHE A 12 6.42 -13.00 1.58
CA PHE A 12 5.37 -12.13 1.08
C PHE A 12 4.06 -12.90 0.91
N SER A 13 2.95 -12.27 1.26
CA SER A 13 1.60 -12.73 0.99
C SER A 13 1.06 -12.13 -0.32
N PRO A 14 0.21 -12.84 -1.08
CA PRO A 14 -0.45 -12.26 -2.25
C PRO A 14 -1.18 -10.96 -1.87
N GLY A 15 -0.94 -9.89 -2.63
CA GLY A 15 -1.44 -8.54 -2.35
C GLY A 15 -0.46 -7.64 -1.60
N ASP A 16 0.61 -8.19 -1.01
CA ASP A 16 1.64 -7.39 -0.35
C ASP A 16 2.32 -6.46 -1.35
N TRP A 17 2.51 -5.22 -0.93
CA TRP A 17 3.29 -4.25 -1.68
C TRP A 17 4.77 -4.52 -1.46
N VAL A 18 5.50 -4.63 -2.56
CA VAL A 18 6.94 -4.83 -2.56
C VAL A 18 7.61 -3.82 -3.49
N ILE A 19 8.85 -3.48 -3.16
CA ILE A 19 9.68 -2.56 -3.93
C ILE A 19 10.88 -3.32 -4.48
N ASP A 20 11.22 -3.05 -5.74
CA ASP A 20 12.47 -3.53 -6.32
C ASP A 20 13.58 -2.53 -6.06
N ARG A 21 14.67 -2.98 -5.42
CA ARG A 21 15.84 -2.14 -5.13
C ARG A 21 16.49 -1.52 -6.36
N HIS A 22 16.38 -2.16 -7.52
CA HIS A 22 16.88 -1.67 -8.80
C HIS A 22 15.89 -0.75 -9.53
N ASN A 23 14.63 -0.69 -9.10
CA ASN A 23 13.63 0.21 -9.65
C ASN A 23 12.71 0.76 -8.54
N PRO A 24 13.25 1.56 -7.60
CA PRO A 24 12.51 1.99 -6.41
C PRO A 24 11.35 2.94 -6.74
N GLY A 25 11.34 3.55 -7.93
CA GLY A 25 10.27 4.44 -8.39
C GLY A 25 8.96 3.72 -8.71
N GLN A 26 8.95 2.38 -8.74
CA GLN A 26 7.79 1.60 -9.16
C GLN A 26 7.48 0.41 -8.23
N PRO A 27 6.75 0.66 -7.14
CA PRO A 27 6.16 -0.39 -6.30
C PRO A 27 5.23 -1.32 -7.09
N GLY A 28 5.23 -2.61 -6.76
CA GLY A 28 4.32 -3.60 -7.31
C GLY A 28 3.67 -4.44 -6.21
N GLN A 29 2.52 -5.05 -6.51
CA GLN A 29 1.87 -6.02 -5.64
C GLN A 29 2.32 -7.42 -5.99
N TYR A 30 2.69 -8.20 -4.99
CA TYR A 30 2.99 -9.61 -5.19
C TYR A 30 1.72 -10.39 -5.56
N THR A 31 1.73 -11.13 -6.66
CA THR A 31 0.52 -11.84 -7.14
C THR A 31 0.34 -13.23 -6.53
N GLY A 32 1.31 -13.72 -5.75
CA GLY A 32 1.34 -15.10 -5.28
C GLY A 32 1.97 -16.09 -6.28
N LYS A 33 2.24 -15.66 -7.52
CA LYS A 33 2.88 -16.51 -8.53
C LYS A 33 4.41 -16.37 -8.45
N TYR A 34 5.10 -17.50 -8.49
CA TYR A 34 6.55 -17.55 -8.55
C TYR A 34 7.02 -18.67 -9.48
N ARG A 35 8.28 -18.58 -9.93
CA ARG A 35 8.95 -19.61 -10.72
C ARG A 35 10.43 -19.65 -10.38
N LYS A 36 11.05 -20.82 -10.54
CA LYS A 36 12.50 -20.96 -10.48
C LYS A 36 13.10 -20.67 -11.85
N ALA A 37 14.14 -19.85 -11.91
CA ALA A 37 14.96 -19.60 -13.09
C ALA A 37 16.44 -19.81 -12.72
N GLY A 38 16.96 -21.00 -13.02
CA GLY A 38 18.31 -21.40 -12.58
C GLY A 38 18.42 -21.40 -11.04
N PRO A 39 19.37 -20.66 -10.45
CA PRO A 39 19.52 -20.56 -9.00
C PRO A 39 18.55 -19.55 -8.36
N HIS A 40 17.82 -18.76 -9.15
CA HIS A 40 16.99 -17.67 -8.64
C HIS A 40 15.52 -18.04 -8.54
N ILE A 41 14.86 -17.55 -7.50
CA ILE A 41 13.40 -17.53 -7.39
C ILE A 41 12.91 -16.21 -7.93
N MET A 42 12.02 -16.28 -8.90
CA MET A 42 11.40 -15.13 -9.56
C MET A 42 9.96 -15.05 -9.10
N VAL A 43 9.57 -13.93 -8.51
CA VAL A 43 8.17 -13.68 -8.11
C VAL A 43 7.52 -12.73 -9.09
N GLN A 44 6.23 -12.91 -9.35
CA GLN A 44 5.46 -12.05 -10.23
C GLN A 44 4.87 -10.88 -9.44
N LEU A 45 5.10 -9.67 -9.96
CA LEU A 45 4.53 -8.43 -9.47
C LEU A 45 3.49 -7.92 -10.46
N PHE A 46 2.41 -7.35 -9.94
CA PHE A 46 1.43 -6.56 -10.66
C PHE A 46 1.65 -5.08 -10.35
N TYR A 47 1.77 -4.25 -11.39
CA TYR A 47 1.98 -2.82 -11.25
C TYR A 47 0.67 -2.06 -11.47
N PRO A 48 0.49 -0.88 -10.84
CA PRO A 48 -0.71 -0.05 -11.00
C PRO A 48 -1.05 0.30 -12.46
N GLY A 49 -0.07 0.32 -13.36
CA GLY A 49 -0.26 0.53 -14.80
C GLY A 49 -0.80 -0.69 -15.57
N GLY A 50 -1.23 -1.75 -14.88
CA GLY A 50 -1.81 -2.95 -15.49
C GLY A 50 -0.80 -3.99 -15.98
N GLY A 51 0.49 -3.68 -15.94
CA GLY A 51 1.56 -4.60 -16.33
C GLY A 51 1.90 -5.61 -15.23
N THR A 52 2.36 -6.80 -15.63
CA THR A 52 3.03 -7.75 -14.71
C THR A 52 4.47 -7.98 -15.12
N SER A 53 5.34 -8.24 -14.14
CA SER A 53 6.73 -8.62 -14.40
C SER A 53 7.23 -9.62 -13.37
N TYR A 54 8.18 -10.45 -13.76
CA TYR A 54 8.89 -11.34 -12.85
C TYR A 54 10.18 -10.70 -12.37
N ARG A 55 10.37 -10.61 -11.06
CA ARG A 55 11.57 -10.02 -10.43
C ARG A 55 12.23 -11.03 -9.48
N PRO A 56 13.57 -11.02 -9.35
CA PRO A 56 14.27 -11.90 -8.43
C PRO A 56 13.81 -11.63 -6.99
N LEU A 57 13.47 -12.67 -6.23
CA LEU A 57 13.08 -12.55 -4.83
C LEU A 57 14.15 -11.80 -4.01
N SER A 58 15.41 -12.06 -4.30
CA SER A 58 16.55 -11.42 -3.64
C SER A 58 16.65 -9.92 -3.90
N SER A 59 15.99 -9.34 -4.91
CA SER A 59 16.02 -7.90 -5.18
C SER A 59 14.82 -7.13 -4.61
N LEU A 60 13.93 -7.82 -3.91
CA LEU A 60 12.68 -7.25 -3.42
C LEU A 60 12.69 -7.03 -1.92
N ASP A 61 12.16 -5.89 -1.49
CA ASP A 61 11.89 -5.58 -0.10
C ASP A 61 10.38 -5.37 0.10
N ALA A 62 9.87 -5.75 1.27
CA ALA A 62 8.49 -5.46 1.64
C ALA A 62 8.31 -3.94 1.83
N ILE A 63 7.28 -3.38 1.23
CA ILE A 63 6.77 -2.08 1.61
C ILE A 63 5.87 -2.33 2.82
N PRO A 64 6.21 -1.83 4.02
CA PRO A 64 5.32 -1.95 5.14
C PRO A 64 3.97 -1.33 4.75
N PRO A 65 2.84 -1.97 5.09
CA PRO A 65 1.54 -1.38 4.84
C PRO A 65 1.56 0.05 5.39
N PRO A 66 0.87 1.00 4.74
CA PRO A 66 0.78 2.36 5.27
C PRO A 66 0.20 2.25 6.68
N GLY A 67 1.09 2.27 7.68
CA GLY A 67 0.69 2.19 9.07
C GLY A 67 -0.26 3.33 9.35
N SER A 68 -1.21 3.10 10.25
CA SER A 68 -2.04 4.20 10.76
C SER A 68 -1.12 5.36 11.15
N MET A 69 -1.59 6.60 10.99
CA MET A 69 -0.81 7.79 11.31
C MET A 69 -0.18 7.71 12.72
N VAL A 70 -0.88 7.03 13.65
CA VAL A 70 -0.44 6.72 15.01
C VAL A 70 0.81 5.83 15.06
N GLU A 71 0.90 4.80 14.22
CA GLU A 71 2.10 3.95 14.10
C GLU A 71 3.31 4.75 13.58
N LYS A 72 3.10 5.66 12.62
CA LYS A 72 4.15 6.55 12.11
C LYS A 72 4.61 7.57 13.17
N LEU A 73 3.68 8.12 13.96
CA LEU A 73 3.98 9.01 15.09
C LEU A 73 4.79 8.29 16.17
N ARG A 74 4.43 7.04 16.51
CA ARG A 74 5.14 6.24 17.52
C ARG A 74 6.57 5.88 17.12
N ARG A 75 6.85 5.75 15.82
CA ARG A 75 8.19 5.40 15.29
C ARG A 75 9.12 6.61 15.12
N GLY A 76 8.69 7.82 15.50
CA GLY A 76 9.55 9.02 15.49
C GLY A 76 9.96 9.53 14.11
N HIS A 77 9.39 8.98 13.03
CA HIS A 77 9.65 9.43 11.66
C HIS A 77 8.78 10.63 11.32
N PHE A 78 9.09 11.76 11.95
CA PHE A 78 8.62 13.06 11.48
C PHE A 78 9.47 13.42 10.25
N GLY A 79 8.81 13.72 9.13
CA GLY A 79 9.44 14.52 8.10
C GLY A 79 9.79 15.92 8.63
N LYS A 80 9.84 16.92 7.76
CA LYS A 80 10.01 18.31 8.23
C LYS A 80 8.75 18.74 8.99
N VAL A 81 8.85 19.73 9.89
CA VAL A 81 7.69 20.32 10.61
C VAL A 81 6.54 20.70 9.64
N ARG A 82 6.91 21.09 8.42
CA ARG A 82 5.98 21.42 7.34
C ARG A 82 5.13 20.22 6.87
N ASP A 83 5.67 19.00 6.92
CA ASP A 83 4.96 17.78 6.57
C ASP A 83 3.93 17.43 7.64
N LEU A 84 4.28 17.60 8.92
CA LEU A 84 3.33 17.45 10.03
C LEU A 84 2.18 18.46 9.93
N GLN A 85 2.47 19.72 9.61
CA GLN A 85 1.45 20.75 9.39
C GLN A 85 0.51 20.38 8.23
N ARG A 86 1.05 19.93 7.08
CA ARG A 86 0.23 19.48 5.94
C ARG A 86 -0.67 18.31 6.32
N LEU A 87 -0.17 17.38 7.14
CA LEU A 87 -0.92 16.22 7.60
C LEU A 87 -2.06 16.59 8.56
N ILE A 88 -1.80 17.49 9.53
CA ILE A 88 -2.83 18.00 10.45
C ILE A 88 -3.93 18.72 9.66
N THR A 89 -3.55 19.53 8.66
CA THR A 89 -4.52 20.22 7.80
C THR A 89 -5.38 19.24 7.00
N TYR A 90 -4.77 18.17 6.45
CA TYR A 90 -5.51 17.16 5.70
C TYR A 90 -6.56 16.43 6.55
N GLU A 91 -6.21 16.01 7.77
CA GLU A 91 -7.16 15.36 8.68
C GLU A 91 -8.26 16.31 9.14
N LYS A 92 -7.94 17.58 9.43
CA LYS A 92 -8.97 18.58 9.75
C LYS A 92 -9.94 18.78 8.60
N LEU A 93 -9.45 18.94 7.37
CA LEU A 93 -10.32 19.10 6.18
C LEU A 93 -11.19 17.85 5.94
N LYS A 94 -10.65 16.65 6.14
CA LYS A 94 -11.40 15.40 6.00
C LYS A 94 -12.49 15.25 7.08
N GLY A 95 -12.18 15.62 8.32
CA GLY A 95 -13.15 15.66 9.42
C GLY A 95 -14.24 16.71 9.23
N THR A 96 -13.88 17.93 8.81
CA THR A 96 -14.84 19.00 8.53
C THR A 96 -15.75 18.66 7.34
N LEU A 97 -15.26 17.95 6.32
CA LEU A 97 -16.10 17.48 5.21
C LEU A 97 -17.15 16.47 5.70
N HIS A 98 -16.78 15.61 6.65
CA HIS A 98 -17.69 14.65 7.25
C HIS A 98 -18.80 15.35 8.06
N GLU A 99 -18.46 16.37 8.86
CA GLU A 99 -19.45 17.15 9.63
C GLU A 99 -20.40 17.97 8.73
N VAL A 100 -19.92 18.52 7.62
CA VAL A 100 -20.76 19.31 6.67
C VAL A 100 -21.75 18.44 5.90
N ILE A 101 -21.35 17.24 5.44
CA ILE A 101 -22.26 16.35 4.69
C ILE A 101 -23.41 15.89 5.58
N TYR A 102 -23.14 15.53 6.85
CA TYR A 102 -24.20 15.20 7.81
C TYR A 102 -25.06 16.40 8.21
N SER A 103 -24.48 17.62 8.21
CA SER A 103 -25.23 18.85 8.48
C SER A 103 -26.12 19.29 7.30
N MET A 104 -25.76 18.96 6.05
CA MET A 104 -26.59 19.20 4.87
C MET A 104 -27.73 18.18 4.75
N GLU A 105 -27.47 16.88 5.00
CA GLU A 105 -28.54 15.87 4.94
C GLU A 105 -29.57 16.01 6.07
N ALA A 106 -29.18 16.53 7.24
CA ALA A 106 -30.10 16.82 8.33
C ALA A 106 -30.89 18.13 8.17
N ALA A 107 -30.50 19.01 7.23
CA ALA A 107 -31.14 20.31 7.02
C ALA A 107 -32.29 20.28 6.00
N GLN A 108 -32.59 19.13 5.39
CA GLN A 108 -33.78 18.95 4.57
C GLN A 108 -34.98 18.58 5.44
N ILE A 109 -35.42 19.54 6.27
CA ILE A 109 -36.76 19.53 6.85
C ILE A 109 -37.56 20.57 6.05
N ASP A 110 -38.48 20.08 5.23
CA ASP A 110 -39.40 20.90 4.45
C ASP A 110 -40.19 21.84 5.38
N PHE A 111 -40.15 23.14 5.10
CA PHE A 111 -41.13 24.06 5.68
C PHE A 111 -42.48 23.81 5.01
N TYR A 112 -43.42 23.22 5.74
CA TYR A 112 -44.83 23.25 5.35
C TYR A 112 -45.33 24.70 5.35
N CYS A 113 -45.85 25.16 4.20
CA CYS A 113 -46.86 26.21 4.09
C CYS A 113 -47.97 25.71 3.16
#